data_AF-A0A522DUT9-F1
#
_entry.id   AF-A0A522DUT9-F1
#
_cell.length_a   1.000
_cell.length_b   1.000
_cell.length_c   1.000
_cell.angle_alpha   90.00
_cell.angle_beta   90.00
_cell.angle_gamma   90.00
#
_symmetry.space_group_name_H-M   'P 1'
#
loop_
_entity.id
_entity.type
_entity.pdbx_description
1 polymer ?
#
loop_
_entity_poly.entity_id
_entity_poly.type
_entity_poly.pdbx_seq_one_letter_code
_entity_poly.pdbx_strand_id
1 'polypeptide(L)' 'MAISLTKGGNVNLSKEAPGLNKIVVGLGWDARATDGAAFDLDASVFLVKMDGKVRSDNDFCFYNNKVVADGAVQHMG' A
#
# COMPACT_ATOMS: atom_id res chain seq x y z
N MET A 1 -11.23 14.91 5.16
CA MET A 1 -10.05 15.34 5.95
C MET A 1 -8.86 14.54 5.44
N ALA A 2 -7.75 15.19 5.12
CA ALA A 2 -6.53 14.49 4.74
C ALA A 2 -5.73 14.12 5.99
N ILE A 3 -5.28 12.88 6.09
CA ILE A 3 -4.43 12.43 7.19
C ILE A 3 -3.00 12.58 6.72
N SER A 4 -2.23 13.44 7.39
CA SER A 4 -0.80 13.62 7.10
C SER A 4 0.02 12.82 8.09
N LEU A 5 0.72 11.79 7.60
CA LEU A 5 1.58 10.94 8.42
C LEU A 5 3.02 11.46 8.36
N THR A 6 3.69 11.48 9.51
CA THR A 6 5.14 11.66 9.58
C THR A 6 5.84 10.30 9.52
N LYS A 7 7.12 10.28 9.17
CA LYS A 7 7.91 9.04 9.14
C LYS A 7 7.88 8.36 10.51
N GLY A 8 7.48 7.08 10.53
CA GLY A 8 7.29 6.30 11.76
C GLY A 8 5.96 6.53 12.48
N GLY A 9 5.08 7.37 11.95
CA GLY A 9 3.74 7.58 12.48
C GLY A 9 2.79 6.43 12.13
N ASN A 10 1.82 6.20 13.01
CA ASN A 10 0.71 5.27 12.79
C ASN A 10 -0.62 6.04 12.81
N VAL A 11 -1.55 5.64 11.95
CA VAL A 11 -2.95 6.13 11.95
C VAL A 11 -3.87 4.98 12.34
N ASN A 12 -4.86 5.28 13.19
CA ASN A 12 -5.94 4.35 13.49
C ASN A 12 -7.15 4.65 12.59
N LEU A 13 -7.31 3.88 11.51
CA LEU A 13 -8.38 4.09 10.54
C LEU A 13 -9.79 3.91 11.14
N SER A 14 -9.95 3.08 12.17
CA SER A 14 -11.25 2.85 12.81
C SER A 14 -11.74 4.09 13.58
N LYS A 15 -10.81 4.91 14.09
CA LYS A 15 -11.15 6.19 14.74
C LYS A 15 -11.50 7.26 13.72
N GLU A 16 -10.77 7.29 12.62
CA GLU A 16 -10.91 8.32 11.57
C GLU A 16 -12.11 8.06 10.65
N ALA A 17 -12.42 6.80 10.38
CA ALA A 17 -13.54 6.38 9.53
C ALA A 17 -14.19 5.10 10.09
N PRO A 18 -15.09 5.22 11.09
CA PRO A 18 -15.87 4.08 11.58
C PRO A 18 -16.65 3.41 10.43
N GLY A 19 -16.52 2.09 10.27
CA GLY A 19 -17.18 1.33 9.21
C GLY A 19 -16.47 1.32 7.85
N LEU A 20 -15.20 1.76 7.79
CA LEU A 20 -14.37 1.67 6.59
C LEU A 20 -14.31 0.24 6.05
N ASN A 21 -14.74 0.05 4.81
CA ASN A 21 -14.78 -1.25 4.12
C ASN A 21 -13.99 -1.27 2.81
N LYS A 22 -13.53 -0.11 2.32
CA LYS A 22 -12.74 0.05 1.11
C LYS A 22 -11.69 1.11 1.33
N ILE A 23 -10.48 0.86 0.84
CA ILE A 23 -9.33 1.76 0.94
C ILE A 23 -8.72 1.88 -0.45
N VAL A 24 -8.32 3.10 -0.81
CA VAL A 24 -7.48 3.36 -1.99
C VAL A 24 -6.18 3.95 -1.47
N VAL A 25 -5.06 3.36 -1.87
CA VAL A 25 -3.71 3.84 -1.55
C VAL A 25 -3.12 4.42 -2.83
N GLY A 26 -2.66 5.65 -2.78
CA GLY A 26 -1.94 6.31 -3.88
C GLY A 26 -0.52 6.63 -3.46
N LEU A 27 0.43 6.33 -4.35
CA LEU A 27 1.83 6.74 -4.23
C LEU A 27 2.12 7.75 -5.34
N GLY A 28 2.69 8.90 -4.99
CA GLY A 28 3.11 9.93 -5.93
C GLY A 28 4.42 10.55 -5.49
N TRP A 29 5.27 10.89 -6.46
CA TRP A 29 6.56 11.51 -6.23
C TRP A 29 6.87 12.51 -7.35
N ASP A 30 7.71 13.49 -7.04
CA ASP A 30 8.25 14.39 -8.05
C ASP A 30 9.32 13.68 -8.85
N ALA A 31 9.26 13.84 -10.18
CA ALA A 31 10.28 13.33 -11.07
C ALA A 31 11.64 13.96 -10.75
N ARG A 32 12.71 13.20 -10.97
CA ARG A 32 14.09 13.70 -10.80
C ARG A 32 14.27 14.95 -11.67
N ALA A 33 14.72 16.05 -11.05
CA ALA A 33 14.95 17.33 -11.73
C ALA A 33 16.34 17.47 -12.38
N THR A 34 17.28 16.59 -12.03
CA THR A 34 18.65 16.58 -12.58
C THR A 34 18.81 15.52 -13.68
N ASP A 35 19.86 15.65 -14.48
CA ASP A 35 20.30 14.61 -15.41
C ASP A 35 20.61 13.30 -14.68
N GLY A 36 20.11 12.17 -15.22
CA GLY A 36 20.32 10.84 -14.64
C GLY A 36 19.11 9.90 -14.74
N ALA A 37 19.21 8.76 -14.04
CA ALA A 37 18.20 7.70 -14.05
C ALA A 37 16.90 8.07 -13.30
N ALA A 38 15.77 7.56 -13.79
CA ALA A 38 14.47 7.76 -13.15
C ALA A 38 14.45 7.19 -11.72
N PHE A 39 13.63 7.78 -10.85
CA PHE A 39 13.26 7.14 -9.60
C PHE A 39 12.28 6.02 -9.90
N ASP A 40 12.66 4.79 -9.58
CA ASP A 40 11.81 3.61 -9.66
C ASP A 40 11.24 3.35 -8.25
N LEU A 41 9.98 3.70 -8.06
CA LEU A 41 9.25 3.49 -6.83
C LEU A 41 8.16 2.46 -7.09
N ASP A 42 8.02 1.53 -6.15
CA ASP A 42 6.96 0.53 -6.17
C ASP A 42 6.14 0.59 -4.88
N ALA A 43 4.87 0.26 -4.99
CA ALA A 43 3.96 0.12 -3.86
C ALA A 43 3.61 -1.36 -3.71
N SER A 44 3.97 -1.95 -2.57
CA SER A 44 3.64 -3.35 -2.30
C SER A 44 2.82 -3.49 -1.03
N VAL A 45 1.97 -4.52 -0.99
CA VAL A 45 1.06 -4.78 0.11
C VAL A 45 1.21 -6.22 0.58
N PHE A 46 1.27 -6.42 1.89
CA PHE A 46 1.29 -7.73 2.53
C PHE A 46 0.00 -7.95 3.32
N LEU A 47 -0.72 -9.02 3.02
CA LEU A 47 -1.88 -9.42 3.82
C LEU A 47 -1.40 -10.36 4.91
N VAL A 48 -1.43 -9.87 6.15
CA VAL A 48 -0.91 -10.60 7.31
C VAL A 48 -2.03 -11.10 8.22
N LYS A 49 -1.79 -12.24 8.86
CA LYS A 49 -2.61 -12.73 9.97
C LYS A 49 -2.28 -11.96 11.25
N MET A 50 -2.97 -12.31 12.35
CA MET A 50 -2.71 -11.72 13.68
C MET A 50 -1.29 -11.95 14.20
N ASP A 51 -0.58 -12.97 13.71
CA ASP A 51 0.82 -13.25 14.06
C ASP A 51 1.84 -12.40 13.27
N GLY A 52 1.36 -11.47 12.43
CA GLY A 52 2.20 -10.61 11.61
C GLY A 52 2.82 -11.30 10.39
N LYS A 53 2.40 -12.52 10.06
CA LYS A 53 2.90 -13.27 8.90
C LYS A 53 1.85 -13.39 7.80
N VAL A 54 2.31 -13.40 6.56
CA VAL A 54 1.49 -13.77 5.40
C VAL A 54 1.00 -15.21 5.50
N ARG A 55 -0.14 -15.54 4.87
CA ARG A 55 -0.64 -16.92 4.86
C ARG A 55 0.12 -17.77 3.85
N SER A 56 0.53 -17.16 2.74
CA SER A 56 1.36 -17.75 1.68
C SER A 56 1.99 -16.63 0.83
N ASP A 57 2.87 -16.98 -0.09
CA ASP A 57 3.48 -16.01 -1.02
C ASP A 57 2.44 -15.29 -1.90
N ASN A 58 1.26 -15.88 -2.09
CA ASN A 58 0.15 -15.27 -2.83
C ASN A 58 -0.47 -14.05 -2.12
N ASP A 59 -0.17 -13.82 -0.83
CA ASP A 59 -0.63 -12.65 -0.06
C ASP A 59 0.30 -11.44 -0.18
N PHE A 60 1.33 -11.53 -1.01
CA PHE A 60 2.19 -10.42 -1.36
C PHE A 60 1.75 -9.81 -2.69
N CYS A 61 1.16 -8.61 -2.63
CA CYS A 61 0.70 -7.85 -3.79
C CYS A 61 1.76 -6.84 -4.21
N PHE A 62 2.19 -6.88 -5.48
CA PHE A 62 3.23 -6.02 -6.05
C PHE A 62 3.15 -6.03 -7.58
N TYR A 63 4.07 -5.34 -8.28
CA TYR A 63 4.03 -5.20 -9.75
C TYR A 63 3.87 -6.52 -10.53
N ASN A 64 4.38 -7.66 -10.01
CA ASN A 64 4.28 -8.97 -10.67
C ASN A 64 3.16 -9.88 -10.12
N ASN A 65 2.49 -9.46 -9.03
CA ASN A 65 1.36 -10.16 -8.45
C ASN A 65 0.27 -9.14 -8.08
N LYS A 66 -0.50 -8.72 -9.08
CA LYS A 66 -1.35 -7.52 -8.99
C LYS A 66 -2.69 -7.74 -8.30
N VAL A 67 -3.15 -8.98 -8.15
CA VAL A 67 -4.45 -9.28 -7.54
C VAL A 67 -4.26 -10.40 -6.54
N VAL A 68 -4.63 -10.17 -5.29
CA VAL A 68 -4.41 -11.12 -4.20
C VAL A 68 -5.66 -11.28 -3.35
N ALA A 69 -5.70 -12.38 -2.57
CA ALA A 69 -6.81 -12.74 -1.69
C ALA A 69 -8.17 -12.63 -2.40
N ASP A 70 -8.27 -13.28 -3.55
CA ASP A 70 -9.50 -13.39 -4.35
C ASP A 70 -10.10 -12.03 -4.74
N GLY A 71 -9.23 -11.01 -4.94
CA GLY A 71 -9.64 -9.68 -5.37
C GLY A 71 -9.86 -8.68 -4.23
N ALA A 72 -9.54 -9.04 -2.99
CA ALA A 72 -9.62 -8.10 -1.86
C ALA A 72 -8.62 -6.94 -2.00
N VAL A 73 -7.47 -7.17 -2.64
CA VAL A 73 -6.47 -6.14 -2.95
C VAL A 73 -6.09 -6.23 -4.41
N GLN A 74 -6.01 -5.07 -5.05
CA GLN A 74 -5.63 -4.93 -6.45
C GLN A 74 -4.60 -3.79 -6.63
N HIS A 75 -3.43 -4.13 -7.16
CA HIS A 75 -2.43 -3.18 -7.64
C HIS A 75 -2.89 -2.59 -8.97
N MET A 76 -2.88 -1.26 -9.08
CA MET A 76 -3.48 -0.55 -10.23
C MET A 76 -2.51 -0.30 -11.40
N GLY A 77 -1.22 -0.59 -11.23
CA GLY A 77 -0.24 -0.36 -12.29
C GLY A 77 1.14 -0.66 -11.81
#